data_AF-A0A1B6AMS0-F1
#
_entry.id   AF-A0A1B6AMS0-F1
#
_cell.length_a   1.000
_cell.length_b   1.000
_cell.length_c   1.000
_cell.angle_alpha   90.00
_cell.angle_beta   90.00
_cell.angle_gamma   90.00
#
_symmetry.space_group_name_H-M   'P 1'
#
loop_
_entity.id
_entity.type
_entity.pdbx_description
1 polymer ?
#
loop_
_entity_poly.entity_id
_entity_poly.type
_entity_poly.pdbx_seq_one_letter_code
_entity_poly.pdbx_strand_id
1 'polypeptide(L)'
;MTVVLDERNGPEPDVSVIRADAVTGPDPTSFQAKDVLLAVEVVSPESESRDRTAKPWKFAAAGIPNFWRVEMDRADKRPVVHVYELDPVTRAYVHAGMHRDQIKVAKPYDIDLTAIDEL
;
A
#
# COMPACT_ATOMS: atom_id res chain seq x y z
N MET A 1 -1.64 -3.15 -12.16
CA MET A 1 -0.23 -3.25 -12.62
C MET A 1 0.52 -4.12 -11.64
N THR A 2 1.22 -5.14 -12.15
CA THR A 2 1.79 -6.20 -11.33
C THR A 2 3.03 -5.76 -10.55
N VAL A 3 3.07 -6.07 -9.25
CA VAL A 3 4.28 -5.95 -8.44
C VAL A 3 4.89 -7.34 -8.30
N VAL A 4 6.04 -7.57 -8.93
CA VAL A 4 6.76 -8.84 -8.90
C VAL A 4 7.50 -8.95 -7.56
N LEU A 5 7.07 -9.90 -6.72
CA LEU A 5 7.70 -10.20 -5.44
C LEU A 5 8.71 -11.34 -5.57
N ASP A 6 8.37 -12.36 -6.37
CA ASP A 6 9.22 -13.49 -6.76
C ASP A 6 8.66 -14.18 -8.02
N GLU A 7 9.28 -15.28 -8.46
CA GLU A 7 8.90 -16.04 -9.66
C GLU A 7 7.44 -16.52 -9.70
N ARG A 8 6.78 -16.65 -8.55
CA ARG A 8 5.42 -17.19 -8.43
C ARG A 8 4.43 -16.23 -7.77
N ASN A 9 4.88 -15.03 -7.40
CA ASN A 9 4.08 -14.05 -6.69
C ASN A 9 4.14 -12.68 -7.38
N GLY A 10 3.05 -12.33 -8.06
CA GLY A 10 2.84 -11.03 -8.68
C GLY A 10 1.46 -10.45 -8.31
N PRO A 11 1.22 -10.02 -7.06
CA PRO A 11 -0.01 -9.31 -6.72
C PRO A 11 -0.12 -7.97 -7.47
N GLU A 12 -1.35 -7.50 -7.62
CA GLU A 12 -1.66 -6.17 -8.14
C GLU A 12 -2.29 -5.35 -7.02
N PRO A 13 -1.53 -4.45 -6.36
CA PRO A 13 -2.11 -3.49 -5.44
C PRO A 13 -3.02 -2.52 -6.18
N ASP A 14 -4.08 -2.04 -5.52
CA ASP A 14 -5.01 -1.07 -6.10
C ASP A 14 -4.31 0.25 -6.42
N VAL A 15 -3.42 0.70 -5.53
CA VAL A 15 -2.52 1.83 -5.78
C VAL A 15 -1.11 1.46 -5.37
N SER A 16 -0.13 1.87 -6.17
CA SER A 16 1.29 1.73 -5.85
C SER A 16 2.00 3.04 -6.10
N VAL A 17 2.91 3.39 -5.19
CA VAL A 17 3.90 4.45 -5.42
C VAL A 17 5.18 3.78 -5.88
N ILE A 18 5.64 4.12 -7.07
CA ILE A 18 6.82 3.55 -7.70
C ILE A 18 7.91 4.61 -7.79
N ARG A 19 9.18 4.21 -7.65
CA ARG A 19 10.31 5.09 -7.94
C ARG A 19 10.30 5.48 -9.43
N ALA A 20 10.44 6.78 -9.71
CA ALA A 20 10.37 7.28 -11.08
C ALA A 20 11.45 6.69 -12.01
N ASP A 21 12.64 6.40 -11.48
CA ASP A 21 13.76 5.81 -12.21
C ASP A 21 13.54 4.33 -12.59
N ALA A 22 12.55 3.66 -12.00
CA ALA A 22 12.15 2.31 -12.39
C ALA A 22 11.30 2.29 -13.67
N VAL A 23 10.80 3.44 -14.13
CA VAL A 23 10.06 3.57 -15.40
C VAL A 23 11.06 3.71 -16.54
N THR A 24 11.53 2.59 -17.09
CA THR A 24 12.59 2.57 -18.11
C THR A 24 12.06 2.50 -19.56
N GLY A 25 10.74 2.49 -19.77
CA GLY A 25 10.12 2.35 -21.08
C GLY A 25 8.72 3.00 -21.12
N PRO A 26 8.10 3.09 -22.32
CA PRO A 26 6.84 3.82 -22.51
C PRO A 26 5.66 3.20 -21.76
N ASP A 27 5.63 1.87 -21.63
CA ASP A 27 4.49 1.13 -21.07
C ASP A 27 4.97 -0.06 -20.21
N PRO A 28 5.57 0.19 -19.04
CA PRO A 28 5.88 -0.90 -18.12
C PRO A 28 4.57 -1.61 -17.72
N THR A 29 4.58 -2.94 -17.74
CA THR A 29 3.42 -3.76 -17.32
C THR A 29 3.59 -4.31 -15.90
N SER A 30 4.79 -4.18 -15.33
CA SER A 30 5.12 -4.64 -13.99
C SER A 30 6.31 -3.87 -13.41
N PHE A 31 6.42 -3.91 -12.09
CA PHE A 31 7.56 -3.37 -11.34
C PHE A 31 8.08 -4.39 -10.33
N GLN A 32 9.36 -4.31 -9.98
CA GLN A 32 9.93 -5.14 -8.93
C GLN A 32 9.55 -4.57 -7.55
N ALA A 33 9.39 -5.43 -6.55
CA ALA A 33 9.07 -5.00 -5.18
C ALA A 33 10.01 -3.91 -4.63
N LYS A 34 11.31 -4.00 -4.95
CA LYS A 34 12.34 -3.02 -4.54
C LYS A 34 12.10 -1.59 -5.06
N ASP A 35 11.31 -1.47 -6.14
CA ASP A 35 11.01 -0.20 -6.79
C ASP A 35 9.68 0.39 -6.25
N VAL A 36 8.95 -0.36 -5.43
CA VAL A 36 7.71 0.08 -4.79
C VAL A 36 8.01 0.71 -3.42
N LEU A 37 7.56 1.95 -3.24
CA LEU A 37 7.70 2.68 -1.98
C LEU A 37 6.49 2.52 -1.06
N LEU A 38 5.30 2.38 -1.64
CA LEU A 38 4.02 2.18 -0.95
C LEU A 38 3.12 1.28 -1.80
N ALA A 39 2.53 0.26 -1.17
CA ALA A 39 1.41 -0.49 -1.72
C ALA A 39 0.14 -0.16 -0.92
N VAL A 40 -0.97 0.08 -1.61
CA VAL A 40 -2.28 0.37 -1.01
C VAL A 40 -3.27 -0.69 -1.46
N GLU A 41 -4.06 -1.19 -0.52
CA GLU A 41 -5.15 -2.13 -0.77
C GLU A 41 -6.45 -1.57 -0.22
N VAL A 42 -7.50 -1.58 -1.04
CA VAL A 42 -8.87 -1.21 -0.68
C VAL A 42 -9.65 -2.49 -0.42
N VAL A 43 -9.94 -2.74 0.85
CA VAL A 43 -10.55 -3.99 1.28
C VAL A 43 -12.00 -4.06 0.87
N SER A 44 -12.35 -5.09 0.08
CA SER A 44 -13.72 -5.49 -0.22
C SER A 44 -14.10 -6.76 0.56
N PRO A 45 -15.40 -7.12 0.66
CA PRO A 45 -15.83 -8.37 1.26
C PRO A 45 -15.13 -9.61 0.67
N GLU A 46 -14.86 -9.61 -0.64
CA GLU A 46 -14.24 -10.72 -1.37
C GLU A 46 -12.71 -10.77 -1.21
N SER A 47 -12.09 -9.66 -0.80
CA SER A 47 -10.64 -9.54 -0.64
C SER A 47 -10.19 -9.46 0.83
N GLU A 48 -11.12 -9.31 1.78
CA GLU A 48 -10.87 -9.11 3.22
C GLU A 48 -9.78 -10.02 3.78
N SER A 49 -9.89 -11.33 3.55
CA SER A 49 -8.89 -12.29 4.03
C SER A 49 -7.51 -12.04 3.43
N ARG A 50 -7.42 -11.83 2.12
CA ARG A 50 -6.13 -11.62 1.43
C ARG A 50 -5.49 -10.30 1.82
N ASP A 51 -6.26 -9.23 1.89
CA ASP A 51 -5.74 -7.87 2.11
C ASP A 51 -5.45 -7.59 3.59
N ARG A 52 -6.09 -8.30 4.52
CA ARG A 52 -5.77 -8.22 5.95
C ARG A 52 -4.61 -9.10 6.38
N THR A 53 -4.35 -10.20 5.68
CA THR A 53 -3.39 -11.22 6.15
C THR A 53 -2.31 -11.54 5.12
N ALA A 54 -2.68 -12.18 4.01
CA ALA A 54 -1.73 -12.79 3.09
C ALA A 54 -0.91 -11.75 2.31
N LYS A 55 -1.53 -10.71 1.76
CA LYS A 55 -0.85 -9.68 0.97
C LYS A 55 0.11 -8.83 1.83
N PRO A 56 -0.28 -8.30 3.00
CA PRO A 56 0.65 -7.59 3.87
C PRO A 56 1.90 -8.42 4.20
N TRP A 57 1.73 -9.70 4.50
CA TRP A 57 2.87 -10.58 4.76
C TRP A 57 3.79 -10.73 3.54
N LYS A 58 3.23 -10.93 2.34
CA LYS A 58 4.01 -11.03 1.10
C LYS A 58 4.76 -9.73 0.78
N PHE A 59 4.11 -8.58 0.92
CA PHE A 59 4.74 -7.28 0.67
C PHE A 59 5.87 -6.98 1.66
N ALA A 60 5.67 -7.28 2.95
CA ALA A 60 6.70 -7.13 3.98
C ALA A 60 7.90 -8.06 3.73
N ALA A 61 7.64 -9.32 3.37
CA ALA A 61 8.67 -10.27 3.00
C ALA A 61 9.45 -9.83 1.74
N ALA A 62 8.79 -9.17 0.80
CA ALA A 62 9.43 -8.58 -0.38
C ALA A 62 10.15 -7.25 -0.10
N GLY A 63 10.00 -6.67 1.10
CA GLY A 63 10.72 -5.48 1.55
C GLY A 63 10.06 -4.15 1.16
N ILE A 64 8.78 -4.14 0.79
CA ILE A 64 8.07 -2.89 0.47
C ILE A 64 7.93 -2.05 1.74
N PRO A 65 8.48 -0.81 1.80
CA PRO A 65 8.63 -0.11 3.08
C PRO A 65 7.32 0.35 3.73
N ASN A 66 6.30 0.70 2.93
CA ASN A 66 5.04 1.23 3.42
C ASN A 66 3.87 0.42 2.86
N PHE A 67 2.86 0.19 3.69
CA PHE A 67 1.63 -0.48 3.29
C PHE A 67 0.42 0.23 3.89
N TRP A 68 -0.56 0.56 3.07
CA TRP A 68 -1.83 1.11 3.55
C TRP A 68 -2.96 0.13 3.29
N ARG A 69 -3.82 -0.03 4.30
CA ARG A 69 -5.06 -0.80 4.18
C ARG A 69 -6.24 0.15 4.36
N VAL A 70 -7.01 0.33 3.31
CA VAL A 70 -8.22 1.14 3.32
C VAL A 70 -9.41 0.22 3.55
N GLU A 71 -10.21 0.48 4.59
CA GLU A 71 -11.38 -0.32 4.92
C GLU A 71 -12.60 0.56 5.08
N MET A 72 -13.78 -0.02 4.84
CA MET A 72 -15.04 0.63 5.17
C MET A 72 -15.39 0.35 6.63
N ASP A 73 -15.50 1.40 7.45
CA ASP A 73 -15.98 1.28 8.82
C ASP A 73 -17.43 0.74 8.80
N ARG A 74 -17.68 -0.26 9.65
CA ARG A 74 -18.97 -0.97 9.63
C ARG A 74 -20.10 -0.12 10.22
N ALA A 75 -19.78 0.82 11.11
CA ALA A 75 -20.77 1.60 11.85
C ALA A 75 -21.31 2.78 11.03
N ASP A 76 -20.43 3.57 10.42
CA ASP A 76 -20.79 4.81 9.72
C ASP A 76 -20.59 4.77 8.20
N LYS A 77 -20.10 3.64 7.67
CA LYS A 77 -19.81 3.46 6.23
C LYS A 77 -18.89 4.53 5.68
N ARG A 78 -17.90 4.96 6.47
CA ARG A 78 -16.82 5.83 6.02
C ARG A 78 -15.51 5.06 5.84
N PRO A 79 -14.65 5.49 4.90
CA PRO A 79 -13.33 4.89 4.73
C PRO A 79 -12.42 5.21 5.91
N VAL A 80 -11.64 4.21 6.32
CA VAL A 80 -10.59 4.31 7.34
C VAL A 80 -9.31 3.83 6.69
N VAL A 81 -8.24 4.63 6.79
CA VAL A 81 -6.92 4.26 6.29
C VAL A 81 -6.05 3.82 7.46
N HIS A 82 -5.64 2.57 7.44
CA HIS A 82 -4.60 2.04 8.33
C HIS A 82 -3.25 2.16 7.65
N VAL A 83 -2.32 2.88 8.27
CA VAL A 83 -0.97 3.10 7.78
C VAL A 83 -0.02 2.16 8.52
N TYR A 84 0.77 1.42 7.75
CA TYR A 84 1.79 0.52 8.27
C TYR A 84 3.16 0.82 7.68
N GLU A 85 4.18 0.62 8.51
CA GLU A 85 5.59 0.72 8.13
C GLU A 85 6.28 -0.62 8.34
N LEU A 86 7.18 -0.98 7.44
CA LEU A 86 7.97 -2.19 7.55
C LEU A 86 9.01 -2.03 8.67
N ASP A 87 8.96 -2.91 9.66
CA ASP A 87 10.05 -3.07 10.61
C ASP A 87 11.19 -3.86 9.94
N PRO A 88 12.39 -3.28 9.78
CA PRO A 88 13.50 -3.93 9.10
C PRO A 88 14.04 -5.14 9.85
N VAL A 89 13.82 -5.24 11.17
CA VAL A 89 14.28 -6.34 12.01
C VAL A 89 13.32 -7.52 11.91
N THR A 90 12.04 -7.30 12.16
CA THR A 90 11.04 -8.38 12.17
C THR A 90 10.53 -8.74 10.78
N ARG A 91 10.76 -7.88 9.78
CA ARG A 91 10.27 -8.03 8.40
C ARG A 91 8.74 -8.15 8.37
N ALA A 92 8.09 -7.46 9.31
CA ALA A 92 6.66 -7.38 9.46
C ALA A 92 6.21 -5.91 9.49
N TYR A 93 4.96 -5.68 9.11
CA TYR A 93 4.36 -4.36 9.18
C TYR A 93 3.94 -4.01 10.61
N VAL A 94 4.35 -2.83 11.07
CA VAL A 94 3.94 -2.23 12.34
C VAL A 94 2.95 -1.11 12.04
N HIS A 95 1.86 -1.07 12.81
CA HIS A 95 0.82 -0.06 12.64
C HIS A 95 1.33 1.31 13.09
N ALA A 96 1.40 2.26 12.16
CA ALA A 96 1.92 3.60 12.38
C ALA A 96 0.81 4.64 12.58
N GLY A 97 -0.42 4.37 12.12
CA GLY A 97 -1.53 5.30 12.28
C GLY A 97 -2.84 4.81 11.71
N MET A 98 -3.93 5.41 12.18
CA MET A 98 -5.29 5.20 11.65
C MET A 98 -5.90 6.57 11.37
N HIS A 99 -6.38 6.77 10.15
CA HIS A 99 -6.85 8.06 9.65
C HIS A 99 -8.30 7.96 9.16
N ARG A 100 -9.09 8.99 9.45
CA ARG A 100 -10.49 9.17 9.03
C ARG A 100 -10.65 10.58 8.50
N ASP A 101 -11.46 10.74 7.45
CA ASP A 101 -11.80 11.99 6.75
C ASP A 101 -10.61 12.73 6.11
N GLN A 102 -9.43 12.69 6.72
CA GLN A 102 -8.20 13.35 6.31
C GLN A 102 -7.00 12.44 6.54
N ILE A 103 -6.05 12.45 5.61
CA ILE A 103 -4.76 11.77 5.78
C ILE A 103 -3.62 12.72 5.43
N LYS A 104 -2.71 12.85 6.39
CA LYS A 104 -1.45 13.58 6.26
C LYS A 104 -0.35 12.76 6.90
N VAL A 105 0.59 12.29 6.11
CA VAL A 105 1.68 11.43 6.56
C VAL A 105 2.99 11.80 5.88
N ALA A 106 4.11 11.61 6.60
CA ALA A 106 5.44 12.00 6.13
C ALA A 106 6.13 10.94 5.26
N LYS A 107 5.56 9.73 5.14
CA LYS A 107 6.15 8.60 4.40
C LYS A 107 5.15 8.02 3.39
N PRO A 108 5.64 7.50 2.24
CA PRO A 108 7.03 7.49 1.77
C PRO A 108 7.62 8.88 1.44
N TYR A 109 6.77 9.88 1.33
CA TYR A 109 7.07 11.31 1.27
C TYR A 109 5.85 12.04 1.85
N ASP A 110 5.87 13.38 1.90
CA ASP A 110 4.72 14.15 2.38
C ASP A 110 3.51 13.90 1.47
N ILE A 111 2.52 13.18 1.99
CA ILE A 111 1.25 12.91 1.31
C ILE A 111 0.15 13.57 2.13
N ASP A 112 -0.52 14.52 1.49
CA ASP A 112 -1.67 15.22 2.03
C ASP A 112 -2.84 15.07 1.04
N LEU A 113 -3.78 14.18 1.36
CA LEU A 113 -4.97 13.99 0.53
C LEU A 113 -6.12 14.93 0.93
N THR A 114 -5.92 15.79 1.94
CA THR A 114 -6.94 16.79 2.32
C THR A 114 -7.08 17.89 1.28
N ALA A 115 -6.03 18.14 0.50
CA ALA A 115 -6.01 19.13 -0.58
C ALA A 115 -6.92 18.75 -1.77
N ILE A 116 -7.48 17.53 -1.84
CA ILE A 116 -8.36 17.13 -2.95
C ILE A 116 -9.67 17.92 -2.95
N ASP A 117 -10.17 18.32 -1.77
CA ASP A 117 -11.39 19.15 -1.66
C ASP A 117 -11.18 20.60 -2.13
N GLU A 118 -9.93 20.99 -2.43
CA GLU A 118 -9.54 22.33 -2.88
C GLU A 118 -9.16 22.40 -4.38
N LEU A 119 -9.27 21.28 -5.12
CA LEU A 119 -8.98 21.17 -6.56
C LEU A 119 -10.23 21.39 -7.44
#